data_AF-A0A067NJM0-F1
#
_entry.id   AF-A0A067NJM0-F1
#
_cell.length_a   1.000
_cell.length_b   1.000
_cell.length_c   1.000
_cell.angle_alpha   90.00
_cell.angle_beta   90.00
_cell.angle_gamma   90.00
#
_symmetry.space_group_name_H-M   'P 1'
#
loop_
_entity.id
_entity.type
_entity.pdbx_description
1 polymer ?
#
loop_
_entity_poly.entity_id
_entity_poly.type
_entity_poly.pdbx_seq_one_letter_code
_entity_poly.pdbx_strand_id
1 'polypeptide(L)'
;VFYPDNVPRRDRAIQLQNDISVLQNSAREAREAMDKEDARMLPYINQILKNHNMSTFDDLQKKLNDALSGTQKQMYDDLVNNARRLSVGDDTALMVMSGILFSAGIVAKGNDQFVLYFDGDSSIFPAIDIGNFLRAVNLVTVLRSYARAFITLVTEGVEAGMRAFRLVSTVFRWSEETLLETSQLARYAGNASRFLKVLSVIGIFADGFILAFDFFEQKKQKEELDKAINELYVSRIVAKSFARMCDAIKTQDGLMLGYLILVGDDGTISKEDQDAADKIVNKFVEYVKKDWGAITTTSSLDLLVVLDKQRGSWTNEDPSYQDAIKNAEDQVKTDPPSSPGVHAVVSTSALVAKTAAHRLAAAEVEDFYPPPTYDTAMALVHLTDMKHEQLRLAY
;
A
#
# COMPACT_ATOMS: atom_id res chain seq x y z
N VAL A 1 14.64 -32.76 -7.98
CA VAL A 1 13.41 -33.31 -8.63
C VAL A 1 13.84 -34.30 -9.69
N PHE A 2 13.55 -35.58 -9.48
CA PHE A 2 14.04 -36.68 -10.33
C PHE A 2 12.98 -37.27 -11.25
N TYR A 3 11.70 -37.11 -10.90
CA TYR A 3 10.59 -37.72 -11.63
C TYR A 3 10.08 -36.74 -12.70
N PRO A 4 10.09 -37.11 -14.00
CA PRO A 4 9.69 -36.20 -15.09
C PRO A 4 8.30 -35.57 -14.89
N ASP A 5 7.33 -36.35 -14.38
CA ASP A 5 5.96 -35.87 -14.14
C ASP A 5 5.87 -34.71 -13.13
N ASN A 6 6.88 -34.54 -12.28
CA ASN A 6 6.95 -33.48 -11.26
C ASN A 6 7.70 -32.23 -11.74
N VAL A 7 8.27 -32.24 -12.96
CA VAL A 7 8.95 -31.08 -13.54
C VAL A 7 8.01 -29.87 -13.69
N PRO A 8 6.79 -29.98 -14.27
CA PRO A 8 5.89 -28.82 -14.40
C PRO A 8 5.48 -28.22 -13.06
N ARG A 9 5.26 -29.06 -12.03
CA ARG A 9 4.95 -28.63 -10.65
C ARG A 9 6.09 -27.83 -10.03
N ARG A 10 7.32 -28.33 -10.16
CA ARG A 10 8.53 -27.63 -9.70
C ARG A 10 8.64 -26.27 -10.38
N ASP A 11 8.48 -26.24 -11.68
CA ASP A 11 8.66 -25.03 -12.48
C ASP A 11 7.58 -23.99 -12.14
N ARG A 12 6.34 -24.44 -11.88
CA ARG A 12 5.26 -23.59 -11.34
C ARG A 12 5.55 -23.08 -9.94
N ALA A 13 6.04 -23.92 -9.02
CA ALA A 13 6.42 -23.47 -7.68
C ALA A 13 7.53 -22.40 -7.72
N ILE A 14 8.58 -22.62 -8.52
CA ILE A 14 9.66 -21.64 -8.76
C ILE A 14 9.10 -20.36 -9.39
N GLN A 15 8.20 -20.46 -10.37
CA GLN A 15 7.56 -19.32 -11.02
C GLN A 15 6.76 -18.48 -10.01
N LEU A 16 5.95 -19.12 -9.16
CA LEU A 16 5.16 -18.44 -8.12
C LEU A 16 6.07 -17.79 -7.05
N GLN A 17 7.16 -18.45 -6.67
CA GLN A 17 8.17 -17.89 -5.77
C GLN A 17 8.82 -16.63 -6.38
N ASN A 18 9.25 -16.70 -7.64
CA ASN A 18 9.86 -15.59 -8.37
C ASN A 18 8.90 -14.40 -8.50
N ASP A 19 7.62 -14.64 -8.80
CA ASP A 19 6.59 -13.59 -8.81
C ASP A 19 6.54 -12.83 -7.48
N ILE A 20 6.60 -13.55 -6.36
CA ILE A 20 6.53 -12.93 -5.04
C ILE A 20 7.81 -12.14 -4.76
N SER A 21 8.99 -12.65 -5.10
CA SER A 21 10.25 -11.91 -5.00
C SER A 21 10.24 -10.61 -5.82
N VAL A 22 9.65 -10.62 -7.03
CA VAL A 22 9.46 -9.40 -7.83
C VAL A 22 8.51 -8.41 -7.16
N LEU A 23 7.39 -8.88 -6.61
CA LEU A 23 6.43 -8.04 -5.87
C LEU A 23 7.03 -7.46 -4.58
N GLN A 24 7.91 -8.21 -3.91
CA GLN A 24 8.68 -7.77 -2.75
C GLN A 24 9.72 -6.70 -3.11
N ASN A 25 10.45 -6.86 -4.22
CA ASN A 25 11.37 -5.85 -4.72
C ASN A 25 10.64 -4.56 -5.11
N SER A 26 9.51 -4.67 -5.81
CA SER A 26 8.67 -3.51 -6.16
C SER A 26 8.18 -2.73 -4.93
N ALA A 27 7.95 -3.42 -3.79
CA ALA A 27 7.64 -2.75 -2.53
C ALA A 27 8.87 -2.06 -1.89
N ARG A 28 10.09 -2.59 -2.05
CA ARG A 28 11.34 -1.92 -1.65
C ARG A 28 11.56 -0.64 -2.46
N GLU A 29 11.47 -0.73 -3.79
CA GLU A 29 11.53 0.43 -4.69
C GLU A 29 10.46 1.48 -4.34
N ALA A 30 9.26 1.03 -3.94
CA ALA A 30 8.22 1.93 -3.47
C ALA A 30 8.59 2.64 -2.16
N ARG A 31 9.33 2.02 -1.25
CA ARG A 31 9.86 2.70 -0.05
C ARG A 31 10.77 3.84 -0.44
N GLU A 32 11.74 3.57 -1.30
CA GLU A 32 12.71 4.56 -1.75
C GLU A 32 12.02 5.72 -2.47
N ALA A 33 10.98 5.42 -3.27
CA ALA A 33 10.13 6.44 -3.88
C ALA A 33 9.35 7.26 -2.83
N MET A 34 8.67 6.62 -1.87
CA MET A 34 7.91 7.32 -0.81
C MET A 34 8.82 8.19 0.06
N ASP A 35 9.97 7.67 0.49
CA ASP A 35 10.94 8.38 1.34
C ASP A 35 11.58 9.56 0.56
N LYS A 36 11.79 9.41 -0.76
CA LYS A 36 12.24 10.49 -1.66
C LYS A 36 11.17 11.56 -1.86
N GLU A 37 9.91 11.21 -2.07
CA GLU A 37 8.84 12.19 -2.23
C GLU A 37 8.53 12.91 -0.90
N ASP A 38 8.56 12.21 0.24
CA ASP A 38 8.50 12.85 1.58
C ASP A 38 9.60 13.92 1.72
N ALA A 39 10.85 13.60 1.34
CA ALA A 39 11.96 14.56 1.35
C ALA A 39 11.79 15.73 0.35
N ARG A 40 11.15 15.49 -0.81
CA ARG A 40 10.85 16.54 -1.81
C ARG A 40 9.71 17.47 -1.39
N MET A 41 8.76 16.99 -0.59
CA MET A 41 7.65 17.80 -0.07
C MET A 41 8.08 18.73 1.08
N LEU A 42 9.12 18.35 1.84
CA LEU A 42 9.59 19.07 3.03
C LEU A 42 9.93 20.56 2.81
N PRO A 43 10.62 21.00 1.73
CA PRO A 43 10.88 22.42 1.49
C PRO A 43 9.60 23.24 1.28
N TYR A 44 8.65 22.73 0.50
CA TYR A 44 7.39 23.43 0.20
C TYR A 44 6.51 23.60 1.44
N ILE A 45 6.39 22.57 2.28
CA ILE A 45 5.63 22.70 3.53
C ILE A 45 6.32 23.68 4.49
N ASN A 46 7.65 23.69 4.59
CA ASN A 46 8.37 24.71 5.37
C ASN A 46 8.17 26.13 4.82
N GLN A 47 8.02 26.28 3.50
CA GLN A 47 7.72 27.56 2.85
C GLN A 47 6.28 28.02 3.17
N ILE A 48 5.29 27.14 3.10
CA ILE A 48 3.91 27.41 3.55
C ILE A 48 3.88 27.82 5.03
N LEU A 49 4.59 27.09 5.91
CA LEU A 49 4.69 27.45 7.33
C LEU A 49 5.23 28.87 7.51
N LYS A 50 6.37 29.18 6.88
CA LYS A 50 7.02 30.49 6.92
C LYS A 50 6.11 31.61 6.41
N ASN A 51 5.46 31.43 5.27
CA ASN A 51 4.57 32.41 4.64
C ASN A 51 3.38 32.77 5.55
N HIS A 52 2.97 31.85 6.42
CA HIS A 52 1.90 32.05 7.40
C HIS A 52 2.40 32.33 8.83
N ASN A 53 3.66 32.75 9.00
CA ASN A 53 4.28 33.05 10.30
C ASN A 53 4.20 31.86 11.30
N MET A 54 4.41 30.65 10.80
CA MET A 54 4.56 29.43 11.60
C MET A 54 6.00 28.95 11.51
N SER A 55 6.55 28.51 12.63
CA SER A 55 7.95 28.11 12.77
C SER A 55 8.12 26.59 12.92
N THR A 56 7.07 25.91 13.37
CA THR A 56 7.06 24.49 13.72
C THR A 56 5.80 23.80 13.21
N PHE A 57 5.81 22.47 13.22
CA PHE A 57 4.61 21.68 12.98
C PHE A 57 3.55 21.88 14.08
N ASP A 58 3.97 22.11 15.34
CA ASP A 58 3.03 22.36 16.44
C ASP A 58 2.26 23.68 16.27
N ASP A 59 2.88 24.72 15.69
CA ASP A 59 2.19 25.96 15.31
C ASP A 59 1.04 25.69 14.32
N LEU A 60 1.28 24.81 13.34
CA LEU A 60 0.30 24.37 12.35
C LEU A 60 -0.80 23.52 12.98
N GLN A 61 -0.46 22.54 13.82
CA GLN A 61 -1.44 21.75 14.58
C GLN A 61 -2.36 22.65 15.39
N LYS A 62 -1.80 23.67 16.06
CA LYS A 62 -2.58 24.64 16.83
C LYS A 62 -3.53 25.44 15.96
N LYS A 63 -3.07 26.04 14.84
CA LYS A 63 -3.94 26.81 13.94
C LYS A 63 -5.07 25.96 13.33
N LEU A 64 -4.79 24.71 12.99
CA LEU A 64 -5.81 23.75 12.57
C LEU A 64 -6.83 23.53 13.70
N ASN A 65 -6.36 23.21 14.91
CA ASN A 65 -7.22 22.93 16.05
C ASN A 65 -8.03 24.14 16.57
N ASP A 66 -7.64 25.37 16.24
CA ASP A 66 -8.40 26.59 16.54
C ASP A 66 -9.46 26.89 15.46
N ALA A 67 -9.32 26.36 14.25
CA ALA A 67 -10.20 26.63 13.10
C ALA A 67 -11.15 25.48 12.73
N LEU A 68 -10.83 24.24 13.09
CA LEU A 68 -11.67 23.07 12.82
C LEU A 68 -12.88 23.01 13.77
N SER A 69 -14.05 22.64 13.25
CA SER A 69 -15.23 22.37 14.09
C SER A 69 -15.03 21.14 14.99
N GLY A 70 -15.80 21.00 16.06
CA GLY A 70 -15.58 19.95 17.08
C GLY A 70 -15.39 18.52 16.52
N THR A 71 -16.23 18.09 15.57
CA THR A 71 -16.08 16.78 14.93
C THR A 71 -14.84 16.68 14.04
N GLN A 72 -14.54 17.72 13.26
CA GLN A 72 -13.35 17.76 12.39
C GLN A 72 -12.06 17.80 13.21
N LYS A 73 -12.07 18.51 14.35
CA LYS A 73 -10.99 18.57 15.33
C LYS A 73 -10.72 17.20 15.92
N GLN A 74 -11.75 16.49 16.38
CA GLN A 74 -11.60 15.11 16.85
C GLN A 74 -11.01 14.18 15.77
N MET A 75 -11.49 14.27 14.52
CA MET A 75 -10.93 13.48 13.41
C MET A 75 -9.46 13.80 13.12
N TYR A 76 -9.04 15.06 13.30
CA TYR A 76 -7.66 15.49 13.13
C TYR A 76 -6.77 15.09 14.31
N ASP A 77 -7.25 15.23 15.54
CA ASP A 77 -6.56 14.76 16.75
C ASP A 77 -6.39 13.23 16.72
N ASP A 78 -7.40 12.46 16.30
CA ASP A 78 -7.32 11.01 16.08
C ASP A 78 -6.24 10.68 15.04
N LEU A 79 -6.24 11.36 13.89
CA LEU A 79 -5.23 11.20 12.84
C LEU A 79 -3.80 11.44 13.37
N VAL A 80 -3.57 12.56 14.06
CA VAL A 80 -2.25 12.92 14.62
C VAL A 80 -1.81 11.89 15.67
N ASN A 81 -2.71 11.47 16.55
CA ASN A 81 -2.43 10.46 17.57
C ASN A 81 -2.14 9.08 16.97
N ASN A 82 -2.84 8.70 15.90
CA ASN A 82 -2.59 7.45 15.18
C ASN A 82 -1.23 7.48 14.49
N ALA A 83 -0.93 8.54 13.74
CA ALA A 83 0.35 8.72 13.06
C ALA A 83 1.53 8.66 14.05
N ARG A 84 1.48 9.42 15.16
CA ARG A 84 2.49 9.39 16.23
C ARG A 84 2.69 8.02 16.90
N ARG A 85 1.68 7.14 16.89
CA ARG A 85 1.79 5.75 17.38
C ARG A 85 2.38 4.79 16.34
N LEU A 86 2.40 5.18 15.07
CA LEU A 86 2.81 4.36 13.93
C LEU A 86 4.18 4.77 13.37
N SER A 87 4.62 6.00 13.62
CA SER A 87 5.87 6.53 13.10
C SER A 87 7.09 6.03 13.90
N VAL A 88 8.08 5.54 13.14
CA VAL A 88 9.41 5.11 13.63
C VAL A 88 10.48 6.11 13.15
N GLY A 89 10.06 7.35 12.85
CA GLY A 89 10.84 8.41 12.21
C GLY A 89 9.95 9.59 11.82
N ASP A 90 10.52 10.66 11.28
CA ASP A 90 9.85 11.97 11.14
C ASP A 90 8.48 11.94 10.43
N ASP A 91 7.51 12.65 11.04
CA ASP A 91 6.09 12.73 10.66
C ASP A 91 5.84 13.56 9.36
N THR A 92 6.76 13.56 8.39
CA THR A 92 6.72 14.43 7.20
C THR A 92 5.41 14.30 6.41
N ALA A 93 4.93 13.08 6.15
CA ALA A 93 3.66 12.88 5.45
C ALA A 93 2.45 13.46 6.23
N LEU A 94 2.43 13.33 7.57
CA LEU A 94 1.39 13.93 8.41
C LEU A 94 1.47 15.47 8.38
N MET A 95 2.68 16.03 8.44
CA MET A 95 2.91 17.47 8.36
C MET A 95 2.47 18.03 6.99
N VAL A 96 2.78 17.33 5.90
CA VAL A 96 2.28 17.63 4.55
C VAL A 96 0.75 17.61 4.50
N MET A 97 0.11 16.51 4.93
CA MET A 97 -1.35 16.39 4.89
C MET A 97 -2.06 17.45 5.77
N SER A 98 -1.42 17.84 6.88
CA SER A 98 -1.87 18.96 7.73
C SER A 98 -1.70 20.32 7.03
N GLY A 99 -0.60 20.52 6.30
CA GLY A 99 -0.35 21.73 5.52
C GLY A 99 -1.37 21.93 4.41
N ILE A 100 -1.66 20.86 3.67
CA ILE A 100 -2.72 20.83 2.64
C ILE A 100 -4.06 21.19 3.27
N LEU A 101 -4.42 20.57 4.41
CA LEU A 101 -5.66 20.89 5.11
C LEU A 101 -5.75 22.37 5.53
N PHE A 102 -4.64 22.95 5.99
CA PHE A 102 -4.59 24.34 6.42
C PHE A 102 -4.71 25.32 5.25
N SER A 103 -3.94 25.14 4.17
CA SER A 103 -4.01 26.04 3.02
C SER A 103 -5.34 25.92 2.27
N ALA A 104 -5.80 24.70 1.99
CA ALA A 104 -7.07 24.43 1.32
C ALA A 104 -8.30 24.81 2.15
N GLY A 105 -8.27 24.52 3.45
CA GLY A 105 -9.46 24.56 4.31
C GLY A 105 -9.67 25.90 5.04
N ILE A 106 -8.57 26.60 5.38
CA ILE A 106 -8.57 27.75 6.30
C ILE A 106 -8.04 29.01 5.60
N VAL A 107 -6.84 28.96 4.99
CA VAL A 107 -6.22 30.15 4.37
C VAL A 107 -7.07 30.69 3.23
N ALA A 108 -7.59 29.81 2.36
CA ALA A 108 -8.49 30.18 1.26
C ALA A 108 -9.78 30.91 1.70
N LYS A 109 -10.11 30.91 3.01
CA LYS A 109 -11.27 31.60 3.60
C LYS A 109 -10.91 32.86 4.41
N GLY A 110 -9.63 33.12 4.64
CA GLY A 110 -9.15 34.02 5.71
C GLY A 110 -8.92 35.49 5.34
N ASN A 111 -8.91 35.85 4.05
CA ASN A 111 -8.58 37.21 3.61
C ASN A 111 -9.84 38.09 3.46
N ASP A 112 -10.39 38.57 4.59
CA ASP A 112 -11.21 39.77 4.88
C ASP A 112 -12.25 40.35 3.87
N GLN A 113 -12.51 39.72 2.73
CA GLN A 113 -13.62 40.05 1.82
C GLN A 113 -14.40 38.79 1.38
N PHE A 114 -14.19 37.67 2.07
CA PHE A 114 -14.90 36.42 1.80
C PHE A 114 -16.15 36.32 2.67
N VAL A 115 -17.26 36.86 2.14
CA VAL A 115 -18.61 36.59 2.65
C VAL A 115 -18.79 35.07 2.76
N LEU A 116 -19.28 34.61 3.92
CA LEU A 116 -19.77 33.25 4.06
C LEU A 116 -21.02 33.10 3.15
N TYR A 117 -20.80 32.70 1.90
CA TYR A 117 -21.86 32.35 0.94
C TYR A 117 -22.56 31.06 1.38
N PHE A 118 -23.39 31.17 2.41
CA PHE A 118 -24.41 30.19 2.78
C PHE A 118 -25.70 30.35 1.97
N ASP A 119 -25.77 31.33 1.06
CA ASP A 119 -26.99 31.67 0.33
C ASP A 119 -26.97 31.12 -1.11
N GLY A 120 -27.53 29.92 -1.27
CA GLY A 120 -28.24 29.48 -2.48
C GLY A 120 -27.44 29.03 -3.72
N ASP A 121 -26.44 29.78 -4.19
CA ASP A 121 -25.88 29.61 -5.56
C ASP A 121 -24.35 29.48 -5.57
N SER A 122 -23.84 28.42 -4.95
CA SER A 122 -22.41 28.07 -4.85
C SER A 122 -21.91 27.24 -6.05
N SER A 123 -22.43 27.51 -7.24
CA SER A 123 -22.29 26.64 -8.43
C SER A 123 -20.92 26.62 -9.10
N ILE A 124 -19.96 27.46 -8.70
CA ILE A 124 -18.72 27.67 -9.46
C ILE A 124 -17.53 26.83 -8.97
N PHE A 125 -17.27 26.73 -7.66
CA PHE A 125 -16.28 25.79 -7.11
C PHE A 125 -16.70 25.25 -5.73
N PRO A 126 -16.78 23.92 -5.52
CA PRO A 126 -17.08 23.35 -4.21
C PRO A 126 -15.85 23.50 -3.30
N ALA A 127 -15.99 24.32 -2.25
CA ALA A 127 -15.00 24.39 -1.18
C ALA A 127 -14.72 22.99 -0.64
N ILE A 128 -13.45 22.65 -0.45
CA ILE A 128 -13.01 21.31 -0.07
C ILE A 128 -13.72 20.87 1.22
N ASP A 129 -14.43 19.74 1.13
CA ASP A 129 -15.06 19.10 2.28
C ASP A 129 -13.96 18.53 3.19
N ILE A 130 -13.62 19.32 4.20
CA ILE A 130 -12.63 19.00 5.24
C ILE A 130 -12.90 17.64 5.89
N GLY A 131 -14.16 17.25 6.09
CA GLY A 131 -14.49 15.95 6.67
C GLY A 131 -14.15 14.81 5.72
N ASN A 132 -14.48 14.94 4.44
CA ASN A 132 -14.07 13.99 3.41
C ASN A 132 -12.55 13.95 3.18
N PHE A 133 -11.86 15.09 3.27
CA PHE A 133 -10.40 15.16 3.18
C PHE A 133 -9.73 14.46 4.37
N LEU A 134 -10.17 14.74 5.61
CA LEU A 134 -9.66 14.09 6.82
C LEU A 134 -9.86 12.56 6.78
N ARG A 135 -11.01 12.07 6.29
CA ARG A 135 -11.23 10.63 6.07
C ARG A 135 -10.24 10.05 5.05
N ALA A 136 -10.00 10.75 3.94
CA ALA A 136 -9.04 10.31 2.92
C ALA A 136 -7.61 10.29 3.47
N VAL A 137 -7.18 11.35 4.16
CA VAL A 137 -5.85 11.44 4.81
C VAL A 137 -5.64 10.34 5.86
N ASN A 138 -6.65 10.03 6.67
CA ASN A 138 -6.58 8.91 7.61
C ASN A 138 -6.43 7.57 6.86
N LEU A 139 -7.18 7.37 5.77
CA LEU A 139 -7.07 6.19 4.92
C LEU A 139 -5.69 6.04 4.24
N VAL A 140 -5.09 7.15 3.76
CA VAL A 140 -3.71 7.18 3.27
C VAL A 140 -2.71 6.83 4.38
N THR A 141 -2.94 7.33 5.59
CA THR A 141 -2.09 7.03 6.76
C THR A 141 -2.15 5.53 7.11
N VAL A 142 -3.33 4.91 7.01
CA VAL A 142 -3.52 3.46 7.12
C VAL A 142 -2.71 2.75 6.05
N LEU A 143 -2.93 3.06 4.78
CA LEU A 143 -2.21 2.50 3.63
C LEU A 143 -0.68 2.58 3.80
N ARG A 144 -0.13 3.77 4.10
CA ARG A 144 1.31 3.99 4.33
C ARG A 144 1.85 3.11 5.45
N SER A 145 1.09 2.93 6.52
CA SER A 145 1.51 2.10 7.67
C SER A 145 1.48 0.60 7.34
N TYR A 146 0.48 0.13 6.59
CA TYR A 146 0.43 -1.23 6.04
C TYR A 146 1.57 -1.52 5.06
N ALA A 147 1.84 -0.57 4.14
CA ALA A 147 2.94 -0.65 3.20
C ALA A 147 4.30 -0.69 3.93
N ARG A 148 4.56 0.23 4.86
CA ARG A 148 5.79 0.25 5.67
C ARG A 148 5.98 -1.05 6.45
N ALA A 149 4.92 -1.60 7.07
CA ALA A 149 4.99 -2.88 7.75
C ALA A 149 5.29 -4.07 6.81
N PHE A 150 4.78 -4.06 5.57
CA PHE A 150 5.15 -5.03 4.54
C PHE A 150 6.61 -4.87 4.12
N ILE A 151 7.09 -3.64 3.98
CA ILE A 151 8.48 -3.39 3.61
C ILE A 151 9.43 -3.86 4.72
N THR A 152 9.16 -3.50 5.99
CA THR A 152 9.91 -3.99 7.15
C THR A 152 9.93 -5.52 7.22
N LEU A 153 8.81 -6.19 6.93
CA LEU A 153 8.77 -7.66 6.79
C LEU A 153 9.73 -8.19 5.70
N VAL A 154 9.79 -7.50 4.56
CA VAL A 154 10.60 -7.86 3.39
C VAL A 154 12.08 -7.47 3.52
N THR A 155 12.43 -6.48 4.35
CA THR A 155 13.81 -5.99 4.52
C THR A 155 14.47 -6.42 5.83
N GLU A 156 13.71 -6.45 6.92
CA GLU A 156 14.20 -6.75 8.29
C GLU A 156 13.71 -8.13 8.79
N GLY A 157 12.86 -8.80 8.00
CA GLY A 157 12.42 -10.16 8.23
C GLY A 157 11.14 -10.29 9.06
N VAL A 158 10.76 -11.54 9.29
CA VAL A 158 9.45 -11.95 9.82
C VAL A 158 9.12 -11.29 11.16
N GLU A 159 10.05 -11.31 12.12
CA GLU A 159 9.80 -10.81 13.47
C GLU A 159 9.61 -9.28 13.52
N ALA A 160 10.42 -8.55 12.76
CA ALA A 160 10.30 -7.10 12.64
C ALA A 160 8.96 -6.72 11.98
N GLY A 161 8.62 -7.38 10.87
CA GLY A 161 7.31 -7.24 10.22
C GLY A 161 6.14 -7.58 11.16
N MET A 162 6.27 -8.66 11.95
CA MET A 162 5.26 -9.09 12.93
C MET A 162 4.97 -7.99 13.96
N ARG A 163 6.02 -7.32 14.44
CA ARG A 163 5.88 -6.18 15.36
C ARG A 163 5.22 -4.99 14.66
N ALA A 164 5.68 -4.62 13.46
CA ALA A 164 5.13 -3.50 12.70
C ALA A 164 3.63 -3.68 12.41
N PHE A 165 3.22 -4.81 11.83
CA PHE A 165 1.80 -5.06 11.55
C PHE A 165 0.93 -5.19 12.81
N ARG A 166 1.46 -5.71 13.93
CA ARG A 166 0.74 -5.71 15.21
C ARG A 166 0.49 -4.29 15.70
N LEU A 167 1.49 -3.41 15.64
CA LEU A 167 1.35 -2.00 15.97
C LEU A 167 0.28 -1.33 15.09
N VAL A 168 0.37 -1.52 13.77
CA VAL A 168 -0.61 -1.07 12.76
C VAL A 168 -2.04 -1.52 13.12
N SER A 169 -2.27 -2.83 13.28
CA SER A 169 -3.60 -3.38 13.62
C SER A 169 -4.13 -2.89 14.97
N THR A 170 -3.24 -2.67 15.95
CA THR A 170 -3.63 -2.19 17.27
C THR A 170 -4.15 -0.76 17.17
N VAL A 171 -3.43 0.12 16.47
CA VAL A 171 -3.83 1.52 16.30
C VAL A 171 -5.16 1.63 15.53
N PHE A 172 -5.31 0.89 14.42
CA PHE A 172 -6.51 1.03 13.59
C PHE A 172 -7.79 0.42 14.17
N ARG A 173 -7.72 -0.53 15.10
CA ARG A 173 -8.91 -0.96 15.86
C ARG A 173 -9.57 0.17 16.66
N TRP A 174 -8.80 1.14 17.16
CA TRP A 174 -9.36 2.33 17.81
C TRP A 174 -9.95 3.32 16.80
N SER A 175 -9.47 3.30 15.55
CA SER A 175 -9.93 4.19 14.48
C SER A 175 -11.21 3.69 13.80
N GLU A 176 -11.51 2.40 13.93
CA GLU A 176 -12.69 1.76 13.34
C GLU A 176 -14.01 2.35 13.88
N GLU A 177 -14.01 2.77 15.16
CA GLU A 177 -15.12 3.50 15.80
C GLU A 177 -15.33 4.91 15.21
N THR A 178 -14.26 5.57 14.76
CA THR A 178 -14.32 6.88 14.07
C THR A 178 -14.62 6.72 12.56
N LEU A 179 -14.36 5.55 11.97
CA LEU A 179 -14.45 5.26 10.54
C LEU A 179 -15.60 4.31 10.16
N LEU A 180 -16.68 4.26 10.95
CA LEU A 180 -17.82 3.33 10.83
C LEU A 180 -18.48 3.21 9.44
N GLU A 181 -18.26 4.17 8.52
CA GLU A 181 -18.75 4.11 7.13
C GLU A 181 -17.87 3.24 6.20
N THR A 182 -16.61 2.92 6.56
CA THR A 182 -15.68 2.16 5.72
C THR A 182 -15.44 0.74 6.24
N SER A 183 -16.45 -0.13 6.06
CA SER A 183 -16.42 -1.56 6.41
C SER A 183 -15.23 -2.37 5.84
N GLN A 184 -14.54 -1.84 4.83
CA GLN A 184 -13.30 -2.41 4.30
C GLN A 184 -12.07 -2.10 5.16
N LEU A 185 -12.04 -0.97 5.88
CA LEU A 185 -10.90 -0.60 6.73
C LEU A 185 -10.72 -1.59 7.89
N ALA A 186 -11.82 -1.92 8.57
CA ALA A 186 -11.94 -3.02 9.53
C ALA A 186 -11.29 -4.32 9.02
N ARG A 187 -11.58 -4.67 7.75
CA ARG A 187 -11.09 -5.91 7.10
C ARG A 187 -9.59 -5.91 6.81
N TYR A 188 -8.89 -4.79 6.85
CA TYR A 188 -7.42 -4.75 6.83
C TYR A 188 -6.85 -4.53 8.25
N ALA A 189 -7.45 -3.61 9.01
CA ALA A 189 -7.15 -3.28 10.42
C ALA A 189 -6.96 -4.54 11.28
N GLY A 190 -7.99 -5.38 11.43
CA GLY A 190 -7.94 -6.57 12.29
C GLY A 190 -7.00 -7.68 11.81
N ASN A 191 -6.54 -7.62 10.56
CA ASN A 191 -6.07 -8.79 9.81
C ASN A 191 -4.57 -8.77 9.47
N ALA A 192 -3.90 -7.64 9.75
CA ALA A 192 -2.48 -7.39 9.49
C ALA A 192 -1.53 -8.50 9.97
N SER A 193 -1.77 -9.04 11.16
CA SER A 193 -0.82 -9.89 11.88
C SER A 193 -0.68 -11.31 11.33
N ARG A 194 -1.54 -11.74 10.40
CA ARG A 194 -1.61 -13.13 9.91
C ARG A 194 -0.95 -13.33 8.54
N PHE A 195 -0.95 -12.29 7.71
CA PHE A 195 -0.17 -12.14 6.47
C PHE A 195 1.30 -12.59 6.61
N LEU A 196 1.85 -12.41 7.81
CA LEU A 196 3.22 -12.69 8.17
C LEU A 196 3.60 -14.17 8.24
N LYS A 197 2.66 -15.07 8.59
CA LYS A 197 2.93 -16.52 8.56
C LYS A 197 3.29 -16.96 7.14
N VAL A 198 2.55 -16.43 6.18
CA VAL A 198 2.64 -16.75 4.75
C VAL A 198 3.99 -16.27 4.18
N LEU A 199 4.45 -15.09 4.57
CA LEU A 199 5.76 -14.59 4.14
C LEU A 199 6.94 -15.20 4.92
N SER A 200 6.72 -15.69 6.15
CA SER A 200 7.70 -16.51 6.86
C SER A 200 7.97 -17.85 6.17
N VAL A 201 6.94 -18.42 5.54
CA VAL A 201 7.03 -19.62 4.71
C VAL A 201 7.94 -19.38 3.50
N ILE A 202 7.81 -18.25 2.78
CA ILE A 202 8.65 -17.98 1.60
C ILE A 202 10.15 -17.93 1.94
N GLY A 203 10.52 -17.27 3.04
CA GLY A 203 11.92 -17.20 3.47
C GLY A 203 12.51 -18.56 3.86
N ILE A 204 11.69 -19.47 4.37
CA ILE A 204 12.10 -20.84 4.75
C ILE A 204 12.16 -21.76 3.52
N PHE A 205 11.26 -21.58 2.54
CA PHE A 205 11.19 -22.43 1.37
C PHE A 205 12.35 -22.20 0.40
N ALA A 206 12.91 -20.99 0.29
CA ALA A 206 14.05 -20.73 -0.60
C ALA A 206 15.26 -21.65 -0.35
N ASP A 207 15.66 -21.82 0.92
CA ASP A 207 16.83 -22.63 1.29
C ASP A 207 16.49 -24.13 1.47
N GLY A 208 15.28 -24.45 1.99
CA GLY A 208 14.92 -25.83 2.30
C GLY A 208 14.44 -26.66 1.11
N PHE A 209 13.77 -26.05 0.13
CA PHE A 209 13.03 -26.75 -0.92
C PHE A 209 13.93 -27.45 -1.93
N ILE A 210 15.12 -26.91 -2.20
CA ILE A 210 16.10 -27.53 -3.11
C ILE A 210 16.77 -28.74 -2.46
N LEU A 211 17.13 -28.66 -1.18
CA LEU A 211 17.88 -29.70 -0.48
C LEU A 211 17.03 -30.91 -0.06
N ALA A 212 15.75 -30.71 0.26
CA ALA A 212 14.90 -31.79 0.78
C ALA A 212 14.47 -32.82 -0.28
N PHE A 213 14.37 -32.45 -1.55
CA PHE A 213 13.81 -33.32 -2.60
C PHE A 213 14.79 -34.34 -3.18
N ASP A 214 16.05 -34.34 -2.76
CA ASP A 214 17.05 -35.30 -3.26
C ASP A 214 16.91 -36.71 -2.62
N PHE A 215 15.97 -36.91 -1.70
CA PHE A 215 15.77 -38.17 -0.97
C PHE A 215 14.34 -38.73 -0.94
N PHE A 216 13.36 -38.14 -1.67
CA PHE A 216 11.95 -38.54 -1.57
C PHE A 216 11.41 -39.37 -2.75
N GLU A 217 10.53 -40.31 -2.41
CA GLU A 217 9.68 -41.06 -3.35
C GLU A 217 8.79 -40.13 -4.20
N GLN A 218 8.47 -40.54 -5.43
CA GLN A 218 7.71 -39.74 -6.42
C GLN A 218 6.42 -39.16 -5.87
N LYS A 219 5.64 -39.97 -5.14
CA LYS A 219 4.34 -39.57 -4.59
C LYS A 219 4.48 -38.47 -3.55
N LYS A 220 5.42 -38.63 -2.60
CA LYS A 220 5.69 -37.63 -1.57
C LYS A 220 6.27 -36.34 -2.17
N GLN A 221 7.11 -36.45 -3.20
CA GLN A 221 7.56 -35.28 -3.95
C GLN A 221 6.40 -34.53 -4.61
N LYS A 222 5.43 -35.24 -5.20
CA LYS A 222 4.21 -34.63 -5.72
C LYS A 222 3.42 -33.92 -4.61
N GLU A 223 3.09 -34.61 -3.52
CA GLU A 223 2.25 -34.07 -2.43
C GLU A 223 2.81 -32.77 -1.83
N GLU A 224 4.13 -32.70 -1.60
CA GLU A 224 4.78 -31.48 -1.10
C GLU A 224 4.86 -30.37 -2.16
N LEU A 225 5.00 -30.71 -3.46
CA LEU A 225 4.95 -29.74 -4.55
C LEU A 225 3.54 -29.15 -4.71
N ASP A 226 2.50 -29.98 -4.71
CA ASP A 226 1.10 -29.56 -4.79
C ASP A 226 0.76 -28.61 -3.62
N LYS A 227 1.19 -28.96 -2.40
CA LYS A 227 1.06 -28.10 -1.21
C LYS A 227 1.80 -26.77 -1.38
N ALA A 228 3.04 -26.79 -1.85
CA ALA A 228 3.82 -25.57 -2.07
C ALA A 228 3.20 -24.66 -3.14
N ILE A 229 2.65 -25.21 -4.22
CA ILE A 229 1.90 -24.46 -5.23
C ILE A 229 0.69 -23.78 -4.58
N ASN A 230 -0.11 -24.49 -3.79
CA ASN A 230 -1.25 -23.90 -3.08
C ASN A 230 -0.85 -22.76 -2.13
N GLU A 231 0.20 -22.96 -1.31
CA GLU A 231 0.69 -21.94 -0.38
C GLU A 231 1.26 -20.71 -1.12
N LEU A 232 2.12 -20.92 -2.11
CA LEU A 232 2.73 -19.83 -2.90
C LEU A 232 1.70 -19.08 -3.77
N TYR A 233 0.71 -19.77 -4.34
CA TYR A 233 -0.32 -19.13 -5.17
C TYR A 233 -1.12 -18.12 -4.35
N VAL A 234 -1.56 -18.50 -3.14
CA VAL A 234 -2.28 -17.60 -2.23
C VAL A 234 -1.34 -16.49 -1.73
N SER A 235 -0.09 -16.82 -1.38
CA SER A 235 0.94 -15.83 -1.00
C SER A 235 1.09 -14.70 -2.02
N ARG A 236 1.09 -15.05 -3.31
CA ARG A 236 1.23 -14.13 -4.43
C ARG A 236 0.05 -13.15 -4.54
N ILE A 237 -1.18 -13.60 -4.27
CA ILE A 237 -2.38 -12.72 -4.25
C ILE A 237 -2.23 -11.64 -3.18
N VAL A 238 -1.77 -12.01 -1.98
CA VAL A 238 -1.63 -11.05 -0.88
C VAL A 238 -0.44 -10.11 -1.14
N ALA A 239 0.71 -10.63 -1.59
CA ALA A 239 1.85 -9.81 -2.00
C ALA A 239 1.49 -8.80 -3.11
N LYS A 240 0.67 -9.21 -4.10
CA LYS A 240 0.18 -8.30 -5.15
C LYS A 240 -0.75 -7.22 -4.59
N SER A 241 -1.55 -7.55 -3.58
CA SER A 241 -2.41 -6.57 -2.92
C SER A 241 -1.62 -5.47 -2.21
N PHE A 242 -0.52 -5.83 -1.51
CA PHE A 242 0.37 -4.85 -0.91
C PHE A 242 1.19 -4.05 -1.93
N ALA A 243 1.68 -4.67 -3.00
CA ALA A 243 2.33 -3.93 -4.09
C ALA A 243 1.39 -2.85 -4.67
N ARG A 244 0.10 -3.16 -4.84
CA ARG A 244 -0.91 -2.17 -5.27
C ARG A 244 -1.19 -1.08 -4.23
N MET A 245 -1.09 -1.36 -2.94
CA MET A 245 -1.12 -0.32 -1.90
C MET A 245 0.05 0.64 -2.07
N CYS A 246 1.27 0.11 -2.27
CA CYS A 246 2.45 0.91 -2.54
C CYS A 246 2.31 1.79 -3.80
N ASP A 247 1.74 1.26 -4.89
CA ASP A 247 1.51 2.02 -6.13
C ASP A 247 0.42 3.12 -5.97
N ALA A 248 -0.62 2.85 -5.19
CA ALA A 248 -1.63 3.86 -4.83
C ALA A 248 -1.00 4.99 -4.00
N ILE A 249 -0.11 4.66 -3.06
CA ILE A 249 0.60 5.67 -2.26
C ILE A 249 1.52 6.54 -3.13
N LYS A 250 2.30 5.96 -4.06
CA LYS A 250 3.12 6.75 -5.02
C LYS A 250 2.27 7.78 -5.78
N THR A 251 1.06 7.38 -6.17
CA THR A 251 0.10 8.26 -6.88
C THR A 251 -0.40 9.38 -5.95
N GLN A 252 -0.70 9.05 -4.69
CA GLN A 252 -1.13 9.99 -3.66
C GLN A 252 -0.03 11.00 -3.31
N ASP A 253 1.22 10.56 -3.14
CA ASP A 253 2.38 11.41 -2.87
C ASP A 253 2.64 12.38 -4.03
N GLY A 254 2.54 11.91 -5.28
CA GLY A 254 2.64 12.77 -6.47
C GLY A 254 1.55 13.86 -6.53
N LEU A 255 0.33 13.56 -6.10
CA LEU A 255 -0.75 14.55 -5.99
C LEU A 255 -0.49 15.55 -4.85
N MET A 256 -0.03 15.08 -3.69
CA MET A 256 0.32 15.96 -2.56
C MET A 256 1.47 16.90 -2.91
N LEU A 257 2.53 16.40 -3.56
CA LEU A 257 3.62 17.25 -4.05
C LEU A 257 3.14 18.25 -5.12
N GLY A 258 2.31 17.80 -6.08
CA GLY A 258 1.74 18.68 -7.09
C GLY A 258 0.93 19.83 -6.50
N TYR A 259 0.14 19.56 -5.46
CA TYR A 259 -0.56 20.59 -4.69
C TYR A 259 0.42 21.55 -4.00
N LEU A 260 1.42 21.01 -3.29
CA LEU A 260 2.40 21.81 -2.54
C LEU A 260 3.22 22.74 -3.45
N ILE A 261 3.50 22.33 -4.69
CA ILE A 261 4.19 23.18 -5.68
C ILE A 261 3.33 24.39 -6.07
N LEU A 262 2.02 24.22 -6.26
CA LEU A 262 1.10 25.31 -6.65
C LEU A 262 0.85 26.31 -5.51
N VAL A 263 0.88 25.84 -4.26
CA VAL A 263 0.49 26.62 -3.07
C VAL A 263 1.70 27.15 -2.29
N GLY A 264 2.89 26.57 -2.52
CA GLY A 264 4.07 26.77 -1.69
C GLY A 264 5.05 27.84 -2.16
N ASP A 265 4.67 28.78 -3.05
CA ASP A 265 5.58 29.79 -3.58
C ASP A 265 5.75 31.02 -2.65
N ASP A 266 5.52 32.25 -3.12
CA ASP A 266 5.91 33.48 -2.41
C ASP A 266 4.92 33.94 -1.30
N GLY A 267 3.85 33.17 -1.07
CA GLY A 267 2.77 33.52 -0.15
C GLY A 267 1.60 34.23 -0.83
N THR A 268 1.72 34.55 -2.12
CA THR A 268 0.60 34.81 -3.02
C THR A 268 0.32 33.55 -3.83
N ILE A 269 -0.96 33.31 -4.13
CA ILE A 269 -1.37 32.25 -5.05
C ILE A 269 -2.22 32.89 -6.15
N SER A 270 -1.94 32.57 -7.41
CA SER A 270 -2.79 33.02 -8.51
C SER A 270 -4.16 32.32 -8.43
N LYS A 271 -5.18 32.90 -9.07
CA LYS A 271 -6.49 32.23 -9.10
C LYS A 271 -6.39 30.91 -9.87
N GLU A 272 -5.62 30.91 -10.95
CA GLU A 272 -5.38 29.77 -11.81
C GLU A 272 -4.69 28.62 -11.05
N ASP A 273 -3.72 28.93 -10.18
CA ASP A 273 -3.03 27.95 -9.34
C ASP A 273 -3.93 27.43 -8.21
N GLN A 274 -4.75 28.28 -7.59
CA GLN A 274 -5.77 27.85 -6.62
C GLN A 274 -6.81 26.92 -7.28
N ASP A 275 -7.34 27.30 -8.44
CA ASP A 275 -8.29 26.50 -9.23
C ASP A 275 -7.68 25.16 -9.68
N ALA A 276 -6.35 25.06 -9.80
CA ALA A 276 -5.62 23.82 -10.08
C ALA A 276 -5.37 23.00 -8.81
N ALA A 277 -4.97 23.64 -7.71
CA ALA A 277 -4.75 23.03 -6.41
C ALA A 277 -6.03 22.38 -5.86
N ASP A 278 -7.18 23.07 -5.98
CA ASP A 278 -8.48 22.55 -5.57
C ASP A 278 -8.90 21.32 -6.39
N LYS A 279 -8.60 21.30 -7.69
CA LYS A 279 -8.82 20.11 -8.54
C LYS A 279 -7.94 18.95 -8.10
N ILE A 280 -6.68 19.21 -7.73
CA ILE A 280 -5.76 18.18 -7.22
C ILE A 280 -6.25 17.60 -5.90
N VAL A 281 -6.69 18.41 -4.93
CA VAL A 281 -7.22 17.88 -3.64
C VAL A 281 -8.50 17.09 -3.85
N ASN A 282 -9.44 17.59 -4.66
CA ASN A 282 -10.66 16.85 -4.97
C ASN A 282 -10.36 15.52 -5.67
N LYS A 283 -9.37 15.49 -6.59
CA LYS A 283 -8.90 14.25 -7.21
C LYS A 283 -8.16 13.33 -6.24
N PHE A 284 -7.38 13.85 -5.31
CA PHE A 284 -6.77 13.06 -4.23
C PHE A 284 -7.85 12.34 -3.41
N VAL A 285 -8.90 13.04 -2.97
CA VAL A 285 -10.02 12.42 -2.22
C VAL A 285 -10.76 11.37 -3.06
N GLU A 286 -10.98 11.63 -4.36
CA GLU A 286 -11.58 10.68 -5.29
C GLU A 286 -10.72 9.41 -5.47
N TYR A 287 -9.42 9.58 -5.77
CA TYR A 287 -8.49 8.46 -5.98
C TYR A 287 -8.28 7.65 -4.69
N VAL A 288 -8.12 8.29 -3.53
CA VAL A 288 -8.00 7.58 -2.26
C VAL A 288 -9.21 6.67 -1.99
N LYS A 289 -10.43 7.15 -2.25
CA LYS A 289 -11.66 6.34 -2.12
C LYS A 289 -11.72 5.22 -3.17
N LYS A 290 -11.42 5.54 -4.43
CA LYS A 290 -11.49 4.63 -5.58
C LYS A 290 -10.45 3.51 -5.49
N ASP A 291 -9.19 3.87 -5.31
CA ASP A 291 -8.06 2.95 -5.33
C ASP A 291 -8.14 2.01 -4.14
N TRP A 292 -8.50 2.51 -2.95
CA TRP A 292 -8.78 1.67 -1.79
C TRP A 292 -9.88 0.64 -2.06
N GLY A 293 -11.05 1.10 -2.54
CA GLY A 293 -12.16 0.21 -2.88
C GLY A 293 -11.83 -0.80 -3.98
N ALA A 294 -10.86 -0.48 -4.83
CA ALA A 294 -10.36 -1.33 -5.91
C ALA A 294 -9.19 -2.24 -5.51
N ILE A 295 -8.60 -2.12 -4.32
CA ILE A 295 -7.56 -3.04 -3.82
C ILE A 295 -8.25 -4.15 -3.02
N THR A 296 -8.44 -5.30 -3.67
CA THR A 296 -9.09 -6.48 -3.08
C THR A 296 -8.32 -7.75 -3.47
N THR A 297 -8.53 -8.86 -2.74
CA THR A 297 -7.97 -10.17 -3.12
C THR A 297 -8.44 -10.59 -4.52
N THR A 298 -9.72 -10.34 -4.84
CA THR A 298 -10.33 -10.57 -6.17
C THR A 298 -9.58 -9.85 -7.28
N SER A 299 -9.48 -8.52 -7.20
CA SER A 299 -8.83 -7.71 -8.23
C SER A 299 -7.31 -7.94 -8.32
N SER A 300 -6.66 -8.31 -7.21
CA SER A 300 -5.26 -8.76 -7.23
C SER A 300 -5.09 -10.11 -7.91
N LEU A 301 -6.01 -11.06 -7.70
CA LEU A 301 -6.00 -12.35 -8.40
C LEU A 301 -6.31 -12.18 -9.90
N ASP A 302 -7.25 -11.33 -10.28
CA ASP A 302 -7.58 -11.07 -11.68
C ASP A 302 -6.36 -10.63 -12.49
N LEU A 303 -5.57 -9.69 -11.94
CA LEU A 303 -4.31 -9.24 -12.55
C LEU A 303 -3.27 -10.36 -12.64
N LEU A 304 -3.20 -11.25 -11.65
CA LEU A 304 -2.28 -12.40 -11.66
C LEU A 304 -2.70 -13.49 -12.65
N VAL A 305 -4.01 -13.71 -12.83
CA VAL A 305 -4.55 -14.65 -13.83
C VAL A 305 -4.32 -14.11 -15.25
N VAL A 306 -4.44 -12.81 -15.48
CA VAL A 306 -4.07 -12.18 -16.77
C VAL A 306 -2.58 -12.38 -17.04
N LEU A 307 -1.70 -12.09 -16.06
CA LEU A 307 -0.26 -12.33 -16.17
C LEU A 307 0.07 -13.80 -16.45
N ASP A 308 -0.58 -14.73 -15.74
CA ASP A 308 -0.37 -16.18 -15.92
C ASP A 308 -0.74 -16.65 -17.33
N LYS A 309 -1.84 -16.13 -17.89
CA LYS A 309 -2.28 -16.42 -19.27
C LYS A 309 -1.32 -15.84 -20.31
N GLN A 310 -0.93 -14.56 -20.15
CA GLN A 310 -0.04 -13.87 -21.10
C GLN A 310 1.31 -14.57 -21.28
N ARG A 311 1.85 -15.17 -20.20
CA ARG A 311 3.13 -15.90 -20.23
C ARG A 311 3.01 -17.41 -20.44
N GLY A 312 1.81 -17.93 -20.73
CA GLY A 312 1.59 -19.37 -20.97
C GLY A 312 1.91 -20.27 -19.76
N SER A 313 1.58 -19.83 -18.55
CA SER A 313 1.91 -20.55 -17.32
C SER A 313 1.25 -21.92 -17.25
N TRP A 314 1.91 -22.89 -16.62
CA TRP A 314 1.28 -24.14 -16.23
C TRP A 314 0.42 -23.90 -14.97
N THR A 315 -0.91 -23.97 -15.09
CA THR A 315 -1.86 -23.66 -14.01
C THR A 315 -2.75 -24.84 -13.62
N ASN A 316 -2.40 -26.06 -14.04
CA ASN A 316 -3.30 -27.23 -13.95
C ASN A 316 -3.61 -27.68 -12.52
N GLU A 317 -2.73 -27.36 -11.57
CA GLU A 317 -2.88 -27.68 -10.13
C GLU A 317 -2.79 -26.44 -9.24
N ASP A 318 -2.99 -25.24 -9.82
CA ASP A 318 -3.30 -24.07 -9.01
C ASP A 318 -4.66 -24.27 -8.30
N PRO A 319 -4.88 -23.72 -7.09
CA PRO A 319 -6.18 -23.73 -6.45
C PRO A 319 -7.25 -23.08 -7.34
N SER A 320 -8.50 -23.54 -7.23
CA SER A 320 -9.62 -22.94 -7.97
C SER A 320 -9.75 -21.45 -7.64
N TYR A 321 -10.26 -20.63 -8.56
CA TYR A 321 -10.39 -19.18 -8.32
C TYR A 321 -11.11 -18.87 -7.00
N GLN A 322 -12.22 -19.58 -6.71
CA GLN A 322 -12.98 -19.36 -5.48
C GLN A 322 -12.24 -19.85 -4.24
N ASP A 323 -11.51 -20.97 -4.31
CA ASP A 323 -10.69 -21.45 -3.20
C ASP A 323 -9.48 -20.54 -2.98
N ALA A 324 -8.87 -20.00 -4.03
CA ALA A 324 -7.76 -19.05 -3.95
C ALA A 324 -8.21 -17.73 -3.31
N ILE A 325 -9.37 -17.19 -3.70
CA ILE A 325 -9.96 -16.01 -3.04
C ILE A 325 -10.35 -16.31 -1.61
N LYS A 326 -11.04 -17.43 -1.35
CA LYS A 326 -11.43 -17.81 0.00
C LYS A 326 -10.20 -18.00 0.89
N ASN A 327 -9.19 -18.73 0.44
CA ASN A 327 -7.96 -18.95 1.21
C ASN A 327 -7.19 -17.65 1.42
N ALA A 328 -7.13 -16.74 0.44
CA ALA A 328 -6.56 -15.40 0.62
C ALA A 328 -7.37 -14.58 1.64
N GLU A 329 -8.70 -14.59 1.55
CA GLU A 329 -9.58 -13.92 2.49
C GLU A 329 -9.54 -14.53 3.90
N ASP A 330 -9.40 -15.86 4.04
CA ASP A 330 -9.34 -16.55 5.31
C ASP A 330 -7.96 -16.39 5.96
N GLN A 331 -6.87 -16.37 5.19
CA GLN A 331 -5.54 -15.94 5.65
C GLN A 331 -5.51 -14.48 6.12
N VAL A 332 -6.40 -13.64 5.57
CA VAL A 332 -6.69 -12.30 6.09
C VAL A 332 -7.52 -12.42 7.40
N LYS A 333 -8.67 -13.11 7.38
CA LYS A 333 -9.68 -13.12 8.47
C LYS A 333 -9.36 -13.92 9.75
N THR A 334 -8.39 -14.86 9.76
CA THR A 334 -8.29 -15.88 10.84
C THR A 334 -7.31 -15.59 11.99
N ASP A 335 -7.82 -15.48 13.23
CA ASP A 335 -7.18 -15.95 14.47
C ASP A 335 -5.63 -15.81 14.60
N PRO A 336 -4.99 -14.71 15.10
CA PRO A 336 -3.57 -14.82 15.41
C PRO A 336 -3.48 -15.80 16.59
N PRO A 337 -2.74 -16.92 16.46
CA PRO A 337 -2.70 -17.92 17.51
C PRO A 337 -2.15 -17.29 18.78
N SER A 338 -2.73 -17.64 19.93
CA SER A 338 -2.11 -17.40 21.23
C SER A 338 -0.67 -17.90 21.16
N SER A 339 0.30 -17.01 21.43
CA SER A 339 1.71 -17.32 21.20
C SER A 339 2.08 -18.58 21.97
N PRO A 340 2.58 -19.64 21.32
CA PRO A 340 3.21 -20.74 22.02
C PRO A 340 4.37 -20.18 22.85
N GLY A 341 4.59 -20.72 24.05
CA GLY A 341 5.76 -20.37 24.86
C GLY A 341 7.03 -20.66 24.06
N VAL A 342 7.86 -19.63 23.87
CA VAL A 342 9.02 -19.71 22.97
C VAL A 342 10.12 -20.54 23.62
N HIS A 343 10.21 -21.82 23.25
CA HIS A 343 11.47 -22.56 23.35
C HIS A 343 12.32 -22.21 22.13
N ALA A 344 13.32 -21.35 22.33
CA ALA A 344 14.22 -20.90 21.27
C ALA A 344 15.16 -22.04 20.86
N VAL A 345 14.97 -22.55 19.63
CA VAL A 345 16.00 -23.34 18.93
C VAL A 345 16.77 -22.37 18.04
N VAL A 346 18.03 -22.12 18.38
CA VAL A 346 18.92 -21.24 17.62
C VAL A 346 19.28 -21.89 16.30
N SER A 347 18.81 -21.30 15.19
CA SER A 347 19.12 -21.75 13.83
C SER A 347 20.39 -21.08 13.29
N THR A 348 21.17 -21.81 12.50
CA THR A 348 22.49 -21.43 11.95
C THR A 348 22.45 -20.43 10.79
N SER A 349 21.30 -19.82 10.51
CA SER A 349 21.05 -18.93 9.35
C SER A 349 21.93 -17.66 9.30
N ALA A 350 22.42 -17.18 10.44
CA ALA A 350 23.24 -15.96 10.51
C ALA A 350 24.55 -16.03 9.71
N LEU A 351 25.13 -17.23 9.53
CA LEU A 351 26.38 -17.41 8.80
C LEU A 351 26.19 -17.37 7.26
N VAL A 352 25.03 -17.84 6.79
CA VAL A 352 24.66 -17.86 5.37
C VAL A 352 24.34 -16.45 4.87
N ALA A 353 23.54 -15.68 5.62
CA ALA A 353 23.18 -14.30 5.30
C ALA A 353 24.42 -13.40 5.12
N LYS A 354 25.43 -13.53 6.00
CA LYS A 354 26.68 -12.78 5.89
C LYS A 354 27.47 -13.11 4.62
N THR A 355 27.41 -14.36 4.16
CA THR A 355 28.13 -14.83 2.96
C THR A 355 27.46 -14.35 1.67
N ALA A 356 26.13 -14.25 1.65
CA ALA A 356 25.38 -13.69 0.53
C ALA A 356 25.63 -12.18 0.35
N ALA A 357 25.62 -11.41 1.45
CA ALA A 357 25.86 -9.96 1.42
C ALA A 357 27.23 -9.59 0.81
N HIS A 358 28.29 -10.33 1.14
CA HIS A 358 29.62 -10.12 0.57
C HIS A 358 29.75 -10.44 -0.93
N ARG A 359 28.81 -11.21 -1.52
CA ARG A 359 28.79 -11.51 -2.96
C ARG A 359 28.01 -10.49 -3.78
N LEU A 360 26.96 -9.90 -3.19
CA LEU A 360 26.18 -8.82 -3.82
C LEU A 360 26.97 -7.50 -3.92
N ALA A 361 27.84 -7.22 -2.95
CA ALA A 361 28.70 -6.03 -2.96
C ALA A 361 29.86 -6.06 -3.99
N ALA A 362 29.93 -7.09 -4.84
CA ALA A 362 31.04 -7.31 -5.78
C ALA A 362 30.60 -7.30 -7.26
N ALA A 363 29.37 -6.86 -7.56
CA ALA A 363 28.84 -6.78 -8.92
C ALA A 363 28.43 -5.33 -9.27
N GLU A 364 29.27 -4.64 -10.05
CA GLU A 364 28.92 -3.39 -10.72
C GLU A 364 28.33 -3.71 -12.11
N VAL A 365 27.11 -3.22 -12.39
CA VAL A 365 26.61 -2.96 -13.76
C VAL A 365 25.66 -1.75 -13.72
N GLU A 366 25.91 -0.77 -14.57
CA GLU A 366 25.07 0.42 -14.79
C GLU A 366 23.86 0.12 -15.71
N ASP A 367 22.88 1.03 -15.74
CA ASP A 367 21.80 1.15 -16.73
C ASP A 367 20.86 -0.05 -17.00
N PHE A 368 19.70 -0.07 -16.31
CA PHE A 368 18.44 -0.40 -16.99
C PHE A 368 17.20 0.23 -16.30
N TYR A 369 16.67 1.32 -16.89
CA TYR A 369 15.35 1.87 -16.55
C TYR A 369 14.27 1.26 -17.47
N PRO A 370 13.26 0.55 -16.95
CA PRO A 370 11.99 0.41 -17.66
C PRO A 370 11.11 1.67 -17.45
N PRO A 371 10.27 2.05 -18.44
CA PRO A 371 9.31 3.14 -18.27
C PRO A 371 8.18 2.76 -17.28
N PRO A 372 7.48 3.74 -16.69
CA PRO A 372 6.41 3.48 -15.73
C PRO A 372 5.21 2.76 -16.36
N THR A 373 4.61 1.83 -15.59
CA THR A 373 3.55 0.91 -16.02
C THR A 373 2.16 1.55 -16.14
N TYR A 374 1.97 2.38 -17.17
CA TYR A 374 0.64 2.77 -17.65
C TYR A 374 -0.01 1.67 -18.51
N ASP A 375 -0.46 0.56 -17.89
CA ASP A 375 -1.04 -0.58 -18.64
C ASP A 375 -2.41 -1.07 -18.14
N THR A 376 -2.89 -0.61 -16.98
CA THR A 376 -4.27 -0.92 -16.53
C THR A 376 -5.34 -0.23 -17.37
N ALA A 377 -5.02 0.87 -18.07
CA ALA A 377 -5.94 1.52 -19.00
C ALA A 377 -6.14 0.70 -20.28
N MET A 378 -5.06 0.17 -20.87
CA MET A 378 -5.10 -0.68 -22.06
C MET A 378 -5.89 -1.99 -21.80
N ALA A 379 -5.67 -2.62 -20.65
CA ALA A 379 -6.41 -3.83 -20.27
C ALA A 379 -7.93 -3.57 -20.11
N LEU A 380 -8.33 -2.40 -19.60
CA LEU A 380 -9.75 -2.03 -19.47
C LEU A 380 -10.41 -1.67 -20.80
N VAL A 381 -9.67 -0.98 -21.70
CA VAL A 381 -10.14 -0.72 -23.07
C VAL A 381 -10.36 -2.04 -23.80
N HIS A 382 -9.38 -2.95 -23.76
CA HIS A 382 -9.48 -4.23 -24.47
C HIS A 382 -10.60 -5.14 -23.92
N LEU A 383 -10.84 -5.14 -22.61
CA LEU A 383 -12.00 -5.83 -22.00
C LEU A 383 -13.34 -5.20 -22.39
N THR A 384 -13.39 -3.89 -22.61
CA THR A 384 -14.60 -3.18 -23.06
C THR A 384 -14.89 -3.47 -24.53
N ASP A 385 -13.85 -3.51 -25.36
CA ASP A 385 -13.94 -3.86 -26.78
C ASP A 385 -14.41 -5.32 -26.99
N MET A 386 -13.82 -6.29 -26.29
CA MET A 386 -14.28 -7.68 -26.35
C MET A 386 -15.75 -7.84 -25.91
N LYS A 387 -16.20 -7.05 -24.94
CA LYS A 387 -17.60 -7.04 -24.49
C LYS A 387 -18.54 -6.46 -25.54
N HIS A 388 -18.11 -5.44 -26.28
CA HIS A 388 -18.86 -4.91 -27.43
C HIS A 388 -18.89 -5.88 -28.61
N GLU A 389 -17.80 -6.59 -28.88
CA GLU A 389 -17.74 -7.57 -29.96
C GLU A 389 -18.61 -8.80 -29.69
N GLN A 390 -18.64 -9.30 -28.45
CA GLN A 390 -19.57 -10.37 -28.05
C GLN A 390 -21.04 -9.94 -28.14
N LEU A 391 -21.37 -8.69 -27.79
CA LEU A 391 -22.74 -8.16 -27.98
C LEU A 391 -23.10 -8.03 -29.46
N ARG A 392 -22.15 -7.64 -30.33
CA ARG A 392 -22.35 -7.52 -31.77
C ARG A 392 -22.52 -8.87 -32.49
N LEU A 393 -22.06 -9.97 -31.89
CA LEU A 393 -22.25 -11.33 -32.40
C LEU A 393 -23.53 -12.01 -31.85
N ALA A 394 -24.23 -11.36 -30.92
CA ALA A 394 -25.46 -11.87 -30.29
C ALA A 394 -26.75 -11.22 -30.83
N TYR A 395 -26.63 -10.29 -31.79
CA TYR A 395 -27.71 -9.60 -32.51
C TYR A 395 -27.44 -9.64 -34.02
#